data_AF-A0A4Q0ASL7-F1
#
_entry.id   AF-A0A4Q0ASL7-F1
#
_cell.length_a   1.000
_cell.length_b   1.000
_cell.length_c   1.000
_cell.angle_alpha   90.00
_cell.angle_beta   90.00
_cell.angle_gamma   90.00
#
_symmetry.space_group_name_H-M   'P 1'
#
loop_
_entity.id
_entity.type
_entity.pdbx_description
1 polymer ?
#
loop_
_entity_poly.entity_id
_entity_poly.type
_entity_poly.pdbx_seq_one_letter_code
_entity_poly.pdbx_strand_id
1 'polypeptide(L)'
;MSKKSDTQKTNEVPFDENVPEVFSPAPFVPKIKRHVTLPLLSLKDGQVAYIQIKSKIEISSKKIEQKEGKAKEPPFMAQVFNLETGELCEMIFNTVLYKNIFEQYKDHTYVEKGFMILRRMPDGKRGYALFDITEIEV
;
A
#
# COMPACT_ATOMS: atom_id res chain seq x y z
N MET A 1 16.45 26.57 -77.38
CA MET A 1 15.12 27.05 -76.94
C MET A 1 15.01 26.77 -75.45
N SER A 2 15.35 27.70 -74.57
CA SER A 2 14.44 28.65 -73.90
C SER A 2 13.28 27.98 -73.15
N LYS A 3 13.36 27.99 -71.80
CA LYS A 3 12.32 28.47 -70.83
C LYS A 3 12.79 28.19 -69.38
N LYS A 4 13.08 29.26 -68.61
CA LYS A 4 12.35 29.79 -67.43
C LYS A 4 12.52 28.92 -66.17
N SER A 5 13.33 29.27 -65.17
CA SER A 5 13.21 30.34 -64.14
C SER A 5 11.98 30.18 -63.24
N ASP A 6 12.17 29.62 -62.05
CA ASP A 6 11.29 29.83 -60.89
C ASP A 6 12.15 29.98 -59.63
N THR A 7 12.39 31.23 -59.27
CA THR A 7 13.04 31.65 -58.03
C THR A 7 11.99 31.61 -56.92
N GLN A 8 12.07 30.64 -56.01
CA GLN A 8 11.26 30.63 -54.80
C GLN A 8 11.73 31.77 -53.88
N LYS A 9 10.86 32.75 -53.66
CA LYS A 9 11.03 33.81 -52.67
C LYS A 9 10.98 33.20 -51.27
N THR A 10 12.08 33.26 -50.54
CA THR A 10 12.12 33.08 -49.09
C THR A 10 11.41 34.27 -48.43
N ASN A 11 10.21 34.03 -47.90
CA ASN A 11 9.58 34.97 -46.98
C ASN A 11 10.26 34.81 -45.62
N GLU A 12 11.30 35.59 -45.36
CA GLU A 12 11.86 35.76 -44.04
C GLU A 12 10.86 36.55 -43.20
N VAL A 13 10.24 35.86 -42.23
CA VAL A 13 9.45 36.53 -41.19
C VAL A 13 10.46 37.23 -40.27
N PRO A 14 10.38 38.55 -40.06
CA PRO A 14 11.27 39.22 -39.13
C PRO A 14 11.08 38.63 -37.73
N PHE A 15 12.16 38.10 -37.17
CA PHE A 15 12.24 37.66 -35.78
C PHE A 15 12.17 38.92 -34.91
N ASP A 16 10.97 39.19 -34.39
CA ASP A 16 10.75 40.30 -33.46
C ASP A 16 11.41 39.94 -32.13
N GLU A 17 12.55 40.57 -31.81
CA GLU A 17 13.34 40.36 -30.59
C GLU A 17 12.59 40.78 -29.31
N ASN A 18 11.36 41.29 -29.41
CA ASN A 18 10.54 41.70 -28.26
C ASN A 18 9.38 40.73 -27.96
N VAL A 19 9.66 39.43 -27.87
CA VAL A 19 8.73 38.51 -27.19
C VAL A 19 8.97 38.64 -25.69
N PRO A 20 8.03 39.20 -24.89
CA PRO A 20 8.20 39.25 -23.45
C PRO A 20 8.31 37.82 -22.93
N GLU A 21 9.40 37.53 -22.22
CA GLU A 21 9.59 36.25 -21.55
C GLU A 21 8.36 35.98 -20.67
N VAL A 22 7.55 34.99 -21.08
CA VAL A 22 6.38 34.58 -20.33
C VAL A 22 6.90 33.91 -19.06
N PHE A 23 6.96 34.69 -17.98
CA PHE A 23 7.42 34.23 -16.67
C PHE A 23 6.40 33.23 -16.13
N SER A 24 6.61 31.94 -16.43
CA SER A 24 5.82 30.87 -15.85
C SER A 24 6.31 30.65 -14.41
N PRO A 25 5.45 30.83 -13.39
CA PRO A 25 5.86 30.53 -12.03
C PRO A 25 6.23 29.05 -11.94
N ALA A 26 7.40 28.78 -11.35
CA ALA A 26 7.87 27.41 -11.14
C ALA A 26 6.78 26.57 -10.45
N PRO A 27 6.63 25.28 -10.81
CA PRO A 27 5.60 24.43 -10.23
C PRO A 27 5.78 24.36 -8.72
N PHE A 28 4.69 24.54 -7.98
CA PHE A 28 4.70 24.42 -6.53
C PHE A 28 5.11 22.99 -6.11
N VAL A 29 6.20 22.87 -5.34
CA VAL A 29 6.66 21.60 -4.77
C VAL A 29 6.58 21.68 -3.24
N PRO A 30 5.61 20.98 -2.60
CA PRO A 30 5.45 21.02 -1.15
C PRO A 30 6.59 20.28 -0.44
N LYS A 31 7.02 20.80 0.72
CA LYS A 31 7.91 20.09 1.64
C LYS A 31 7.09 19.12 2.50
N ILE A 32 7.24 17.83 2.26
CA ILE A 32 6.58 16.77 3.03
C ILE A 32 7.19 16.74 4.44
N LYS A 33 6.36 16.98 5.47
CA LYS A 33 6.80 16.97 6.89
C LYS A 33 6.76 15.59 7.54
N ARG A 34 5.71 14.80 7.27
CA ARG A 34 5.54 13.43 7.79
C ARG A 34 4.45 12.70 7.03
N HIS A 35 4.56 11.38 6.94
CA HIS A 35 3.46 10.49 6.57
C HIS A 35 2.64 10.18 7.83
N VAL A 36 1.33 10.41 7.78
CA VAL A 36 0.41 10.22 8.93
C VAL A 36 -0.25 8.83 8.88
N THR A 37 -0.24 8.19 7.72
CA THR A 37 -0.84 6.88 7.49
C THR A 37 0.21 5.79 7.49
N LEU A 38 -0.05 4.69 8.20
CA LEU A 38 0.73 3.48 8.05
C LEU A 38 0.26 2.72 6.79
N PRO A 39 1.18 2.14 6.00
CA PRO A 39 0.80 1.26 4.91
C PRO A 39 0.06 0.03 5.46
N LEU A 40 -0.92 -0.46 4.70
CA LEU A 40 -1.66 -1.66 5.06
C LEU A 40 -0.95 -2.91 4.52
N LEU A 41 -0.50 -3.78 5.41
CA LEU A 41 0.01 -5.10 5.06
C LEU A 41 -1.18 -6.06 4.89
N SER A 42 -1.42 -6.48 3.64
CA SER A 42 -2.48 -7.44 3.29
C SER A 42 -1.87 -8.74 2.79
N LEU A 43 -2.19 -9.85 3.47
CA LEU A 43 -1.73 -11.18 3.07
C LEU A 43 -2.53 -11.67 1.86
N LYS A 44 -1.85 -11.89 0.74
CA LYS A 44 -2.44 -12.58 -0.43
C LYS A 44 -2.40 -14.09 -0.25
N ASP A 45 -3.20 -14.79 -1.02
CA ASP A 45 -3.17 -16.26 -1.04
C ASP A 45 -1.81 -16.76 -1.55
N GLY A 46 -1.24 -17.76 -0.88
CA GLY A 46 0.08 -18.31 -1.16
C GLY A 46 1.25 -17.41 -0.74
N GLN A 47 0.99 -16.23 -0.19
CA GLN A 47 2.03 -15.30 0.23
C GLN A 47 2.50 -15.62 1.66
N VAL A 48 3.81 -15.75 1.82
CA VAL A 48 4.49 -15.73 3.12
C VAL A 48 4.76 -14.28 3.50
N ALA A 49 4.54 -13.94 4.76
CA ALA A 49 4.98 -12.67 5.34
C ALA A 49 5.74 -12.92 6.63
N TYR A 50 6.81 -12.16 6.83
CA TYR A 50 7.58 -12.15 8.07
C TYR A 50 7.26 -10.86 8.82
N ILE A 51 6.69 -10.98 10.01
CA ILE A 51 6.20 -9.83 10.78
C ILE A 51 6.70 -9.86 12.21
N GLN A 52 6.83 -8.70 12.84
CA GLN A 52 6.91 -8.57 14.29
C GLN A 52 5.73 -7.74 14.78
N ILE A 53 4.94 -8.29 15.70
CA ILE A 53 3.75 -7.59 16.20
C ILE A 53 4.18 -6.53 17.22
N LYS A 54 3.78 -5.27 17.02
CA LYS A 54 4.18 -4.14 17.88
C LYS A 54 3.07 -3.57 18.74
N SER A 55 1.82 -3.83 18.40
CA SER A 55 0.68 -3.41 19.21
C SER A 55 -0.22 -4.59 19.55
N LYS A 56 -1.07 -4.40 20.56
CA LYS A 56 -2.18 -5.32 20.80
C LYS A 56 -3.07 -5.37 19.56
N ILE A 57 -3.64 -6.54 19.31
CA ILE A 57 -4.66 -6.73 18.29
C ILE A 57 -5.98 -6.22 18.86
N GLU A 58 -6.53 -5.18 18.24
CA GLU A 58 -7.75 -4.51 18.67
C GLU A 58 -8.81 -4.58 17.58
N ILE A 59 -10.08 -4.54 17.98
CA ILE A 59 -11.18 -4.38 17.05
C ILE A 59 -11.13 -2.95 16.51
N SER A 60 -11.01 -2.81 15.20
CA SER A 60 -10.97 -1.49 14.57
C SER A 60 -12.27 -0.74 14.80
N SER A 61 -12.18 0.54 15.17
CA SER A 61 -13.33 1.45 15.17
C SER A 61 -13.77 1.85 13.75
N LYS A 62 -12.95 1.54 12.73
CA LYS A 62 -13.25 1.82 11.32
C LYS A 62 -14.34 0.87 10.84
N LYS A 63 -15.54 1.40 10.61
CA LYS A 63 -16.59 0.68 9.87
C LYS A 63 -16.16 0.54 8.42
N ILE A 64 -16.05 -0.69 7.93
CA ILE A 64 -15.87 -0.93 6.49
C ILE A 64 -17.28 -0.99 5.88
N GLU A 65 -17.71 0.12 5.27
CA GLU A 65 -18.96 0.17 4.53
C GLU A 65 -18.86 -0.68 3.25
N GLN A 66 -19.84 -1.56 3.01
CA GLN A 66 -19.98 -2.29 1.75
C GLN A 66 -21.01 -1.63 0.84
N LYS A 67 -20.82 -1.80 -0.48
CA LYS A 67 -21.76 -1.39 -1.53
C LYS A 67 -23.13 -2.09 -1.48
N GLU A 68 -23.33 -3.10 -0.62
CA GLU A 68 -24.53 -3.97 -0.61
C GLU A 68 -25.25 -4.07 0.76
N GLY A 69 -25.06 -3.09 1.66
CA GLY A 69 -25.99 -2.88 2.79
C GLY A 69 -25.95 -3.90 3.94
N LYS A 70 -25.04 -4.88 3.94
CA LYS A 70 -24.77 -5.71 5.13
C LYS A 70 -23.51 -5.24 5.84
N ALA A 71 -23.66 -4.76 7.07
CA ALA A 71 -22.54 -4.41 7.93
C ALA A 71 -21.76 -5.69 8.27
N LYS A 72 -20.49 -5.76 7.87
CA LYS A 72 -19.57 -6.79 8.34
C LYS A 72 -18.98 -6.35 9.67
N GLU A 73 -18.69 -7.31 10.55
CA GLU A 73 -18.00 -7.03 11.81
C GLU A 73 -16.68 -6.27 11.52
N PRO A 74 -16.34 -5.28 12.35
CA PRO A 74 -15.09 -4.54 12.21
C PRO A 74 -13.87 -5.48 12.25
N PRO A 75 -12.84 -5.24 11.42
CA PRO A 75 -11.66 -6.09 11.39
C PRO A 75 -10.84 -5.98 12.67
N PHE A 76 -10.14 -7.06 13.02
CA PHE A 76 -9.08 -7.00 14.02
C PHE A 76 -7.82 -6.42 13.37
N MET A 77 -7.19 -5.45 14.03
CA MET A 77 -6.03 -4.74 13.49
C MET A 77 -4.93 -4.60 14.54
N ALA A 78 -3.68 -4.66 14.10
CA ALA A 78 -2.52 -4.30 14.91
C ALA A 78 -1.43 -3.65 14.04
N GLN A 79 -0.54 -2.91 14.69
CA GLN A 79 0.70 -2.45 14.09
C GLN A 79 1.72 -3.59 14.10
N VAL A 80 2.39 -3.77 12.97
CA VAL A 80 3.42 -4.79 12.78
C VAL A 80 4.60 -4.19 12.02
N PHE A 81 5.82 -4.63 12.31
CA PHE A 81 6.90 -4.43 11.35
C PHE A 81 6.85 -5.52 10.29
N ASN A 82 6.92 -5.13 9.03
CA ASN A 82 7.29 -6.06 7.97
C ASN A 82 8.80 -6.28 8.06
N LEU A 83 9.23 -7.48 8.41
CA LEU A 83 10.65 -7.80 8.59
C LEU A 83 11.41 -7.87 7.27
N GLU A 84 10.72 -8.03 6.14
CA GLU A 84 11.35 -8.01 4.82
C GLU A 84 11.70 -6.57 4.38
N THR A 85 10.83 -5.61 4.69
CA THR A 85 11.01 -4.21 4.26
C THR A 85 11.54 -3.29 5.36
N GLY A 86 11.45 -3.71 6.62
CA GLY A 86 11.75 -2.88 7.79
C GLY A 86 10.68 -1.80 8.08
N GLU A 87 9.56 -1.80 7.36
CA GLU A 87 8.52 -0.78 7.50
C GLU A 87 7.52 -1.12 8.60
N LEU A 88 7.10 -0.11 9.36
CA LEU A 88 5.97 -0.22 10.27
C LEU A 88 4.67 -0.11 9.46
N CYS A 89 3.82 -1.13 9.57
CA CYS A 89 2.58 -1.29 8.82
C CYS A 89 1.38 -1.50 9.77
N GLU A 90 0.17 -1.22 9.29
CA GLU A 90 -1.06 -1.78 9.88
C GLU A 90 -1.36 -3.12 9.21
N MET A 91 -1.71 -4.15 9.97
CA MET A 91 -2.12 -5.45 9.43
C MET A 91 -3.53 -5.80 9.90
N ILE A 92 -4.33 -6.32 8.97
CA ILE A 92 -5.65 -6.86 9.28
C ILE A 92 -5.48 -8.34 9.65
N PHE A 93 -5.90 -8.67 10.86
CA PHE A 93 -6.00 -10.04 11.35
C PHE A 93 -7.40 -10.54 11.04
N ASN A 94 -7.51 -11.57 10.19
CA ASN A 94 -8.80 -12.23 10.03
C ASN A 94 -9.14 -12.98 11.32
N THR A 95 -10.42 -13.35 11.49
CA THR A 95 -10.89 -14.03 12.70
C THR A 95 -10.13 -15.32 13.01
N VAL A 96 -9.74 -16.09 11.98
CA VAL A 96 -9.01 -17.36 12.15
C VAL A 96 -7.59 -17.12 12.67
N LEU A 97 -6.86 -16.20 12.03
CA LEU A 97 -5.50 -15.81 12.40
C LEU A 97 -5.48 -15.19 13.81
N TYR A 98 -6.43 -14.30 14.11
CA TYR A 98 -6.58 -13.72 15.44
C TYR A 98 -6.77 -14.80 16.51
N LYS A 99 -7.70 -15.74 16.29
CA LYS A 99 -7.97 -16.82 17.24
C LYS A 99 -6.73 -17.70 17.45
N ASN A 100 -6.06 -18.10 16.37
CA ASN A 100 -4.86 -18.93 16.46
C ASN A 100 -3.76 -18.27 17.31
N ILE A 101 -3.54 -16.96 17.14
CA ILE A 101 -2.56 -16.23 17.95
C ILE A 101 -3.06 -16.09 19.40
N PHE A 102 -4.30 -15.67 19.61
CA PHE A 102 -4.84 -15.38 20.94
C PHE A 102 -4.95 -16.63 21.82
N GLU A 103 -5.28 -17.79 21.25
CA GLU A 103 -5.37 -19.06 21.98
C GLU A 103 -4.00 -19.53 22.50
N GLN A 104 -2.94 -19.32 21.73
CA GLN A 104 -1.57 -19.72 22.08
C GLN A 104 -0.84 -18.68 22.96
N TYR A 105 -1.12 -17.39 22.76
CA TYR A 105 -0.45 -16.29 23.43
C TYR A 105 -1.43 -15.46 24.26
N LYS A 106 -1.74 -15.98 25.45
CA LYS A 106 -2.61 -15.30 26.42
C LYS A 106 -2.00 -13.98 26.88
N ASP A 107 -2.85 -13.08 27.37
CA ASP A 107 -2.47 -11.78 27.94
C ASP A 107 -1.60 -10.91 27.03
N HIS A 108 -1.75 -11.04 25.72
CA HIS A 108 -1.01 -10.27 24.70
C HIS A 108 0.50 -10.52 24.68
N THR A 109 0.95 -11.70 25.13
CA THR A 109 2.36 -12.12 25.08
C THR A 109 2.92 -12.27 23.65
N TYR A 110 2.07 -12.15 22.63
CA TYR A 110 2.46 -12.07 21.21
C TYR A 110 3.07 -10.72 20.81
N VAL A 111 2.92 -9.67 21.63
CA VAL A 111 3.51 -8.35 21.34
C VAL A 111 5.04 -8.44 21.48
N GLU A 112 5.75 -7.77 20.59
CA GLU A 112 7.20 -7.84 20.36
C GLU A 112 7.72 -9.18 19.81
N LYS A 113 6.85 -10.18 19.58
CA LYS A 113 7.26 -11.47 18.97
C LYS A 113 7.22 -11.42 17.44
N GLY A 114 8.13 -12.18 16.84
CA GLY A 114 8.23 -12.40 15.41
C GLY A 114 7.45 -13.61 14.93
N PHE A 115 6.84 -13.51 13.75
CA PHE A 115 6.09 -14.59 13.13
C PHE A 115 6.32 -14.64 11.62
N MET A 116 6.51 -15.86 11.11
CA MET A 116 6.26 -16.19 9.71
C MET A 116 4.81 -16.62 9.56
N ILE A 117 4.06 -15.97 8.65
CA ILE A 117 2.66 -16.26 8.39
C ILE A 117 2.48 -16.58 6.91
N LEU A 118 1.95 -17.77 6.62
CA LEU A 118 1.54 -18.17 5.28
C LEU A 118 0.02 -18.30 5.23
N ARG A 119 -0.61 -17.53 4.33
CA ARG A 119 -2.05 -17.65 4.06
C ARG A 119 -2.30 -18.64 2.93
N ARG A 120 -3.20 -19.59 3.15
CA ARG A 120 -3.66 -20.55 2.13
C ARG A 120 -5.18 -20.53 2.00
N MET A 121 -5.69 -20.45 0.79
CA MET A 121 -7.08 -20.70 0.49
C MET A 121 -7.28 -22.19 0.18
N PRO A 122 -8.39 -22.81 0.62
CA PRO A 122 -8.73 -24.17 0.22
C PRO A 122 -8.92 -24.28 -1.29
N ASP A 123 -8.49 -25.41 -1.87
CA ASP A 123 -8.68 -25.72 -3.27
C ASP A 123 -10.19 -25.69 -3.63
N GLY A 124 -10.57 -24.87 -4.60
CA GLY A 124 -11.98 -24.71 -5.02
C GLY A 124 -12.71 -23.45 -4.49
N LYS A 125 -11.99 -22.49 -3.91
CA LYS A 125 -12.44 -21.09 -3.61
C LYS A 125 -13.60 -20.93 -2.62
N ARG A 126 -14.22 -22.00 -2.14
CA ARG A 126 -15.22 -21.98 -1.05
C ARG A 126 -14.60 -22.53 0.22
N GLY A 127 -14.36 -21.66 1.20
CA GLY A 127 -13.85 -22.05 2.51
C GLY A 127 -13.23 -20.87 3.25
N TYR A 128 -12.93 -21.06 4.53
CA TYR A 128 -12.17 -20.09 5.31
C TYR A 128 -10.69 -20.16 4.93
N ALA A 129 -10.02 -19.00 4.92
CA ALA A 129 -8.58 -18.96 4.76
C ALA A 129 -7.90 -19.69 5.93
N LEU A 130 -6.96 -20.56 5.61
CA LEU A 130 -6.09 -21.25 6.54
C LEU A 130 -4.78 -20.47 6.68
N PHE A 131 -4.16 -20.57 7.85
CA PHE A 131 -2.91 -19.88 8.16
C PHE A 131 -1.94 -20.87 8.80
N ASP A 132 -0.76 -20.97 8.21
CA ASP A 132 0.40 -21.57 8.89
C ASP A 132 1.14 -20.43 9.57
N ILE A 133 1.30 -20.53 10.90
CA ILE A 133 1.91 -19.49 11.74
C ILE A 133 3.09 -20.14 12.46
N THR A 134 4.27 -19.52 12.35
CA THR A 134 5.49 -20.01 12.99
C THR A 134 6.14 -18.84 13.71
N GLU A 135 6.37 -18.97 15.02
CA GLU A 135 7.15 -17.99 15.78
C GLU A 135 8.62 -18.05 15.32
N ILE A 136 9.23 -16.87 15.14
CA ILE A 136 10.63 -16.72 14.74
C ILE A 136 11.35 -15.75 15.69
N GLU A 137 12.66 -15.92 15.82
CA GLU A 137 13.52 -15.00 16.52
C GLU A 137 13.81 -13.77 15.64
N VAL A 138 13.79 -12.57 16.24
CA VAL A 138 13.91 -11.26 15.56
C VAL A 138 14.94 -10.41 16.28
#